data_AF-A0A0J9EYN8-F1
#
_entry.id   AF-A0A0J9EYN8-F1
#
_cell.length_a   1.000
_cell.length_b   1.000
_cell.length_c   1.000
_cell.angle_alpha   90.00
_cell.angle_beta   90.00
_cell.angle_gamma   90.00
#
_symmetry.space_group_name_H-M   'P 1'
#
loop_
_entity.id
_entity.type
_entity.pdbx_description
1 polymer ?
#
loop_
_entity_poly.entity_id
_entity_poly.type
_entity_poly.pdbx_seq_one_letter_code
_entity_poly.pdbx_strand_id
1 'polypeptide(L)' 'MIDVRGKRVFSFQLQEGKYKICTESLALNGLPISVLEETLKRLSEGTNTSAAAWFTQQIVNLSNS' A
#
# COMPACT_ATOMS: atom_id res chain seq x y z
N MET A 1 15.60 1.83 -22.79
CA MET A 1 14.21 2.15 -22.39
C MET A 1 14.20 2.21 -20.87
N ILE A 2 13.95 3.37 -20.27
CA ILE A 2 13.82 3.46 -18.81
C ILE A 2 12.44 2.88 -18.48
N ASP A 3 12.41 1.68 -17.90
CA ASP A 3 11.21 1.10 -17.29
C ASP A 3 10.86 1.93 -16.06
N VAL A 4 10.05 2.99 -16.25
CA VAL A 4 9.47 3.73 -15.14
C VAL A 4 8.30 2.88 -14.62
N ARG A 5 8.57 1.93 -13.72
CA ARG A 5 7.51 1.16 -13.04
C ARG A 5 6.62 2.12 -12.26
N GLY A 6 5.50 2.48 -12.88
CA GLY A 6 4.81 3.75 -12.66
C GLY A 6 3.80 3.82 -11.51
N LYS A 7 3.98 3.10 -10.41
CA LYS A 7 3.05 3.21 -9.25
C LYS A 7 3.80 3.18 -7.93
N ARG A 8 4.12 4.37 -7.41
CA ARG A 8 4.70 4.56 -6.08
C ARG A 8 3.69 5.31 -5.22
N VAL A 9 3.50 4.85 -3.98
CA VAL A 9 2.64 5.52 -3.00
C VAL A 9 3.52 6.28 -2.03
N PHE A 10 3.29 7.59 -1.94
CA PHE A 10 3.95 8.43 -0.93
C PHE A 10 2.97 8.66 0.20
N SER A 11 3.32 8.16 1.38
CA SER A 11 2.54 8.39 2.60
C SER A 11 3.31 9.33 3.52
N PHE A 12 2.60 10.26 4.13
CA PHE A 12 3.17 11.27 5.02
C PHE A 12 2.37 11.35 6.30
N GLN A 13 3.08 11.51 7.42
CA GLN A 13 2.50 11.78 8.73
C GLN A 13 2.96 13.15 9.22
N LEU A 14 2.05 13.92 9.82
CA LEU A 14 2.40 15.13 10.55
C LEU A 14 3.04 14.76 11.89
N GLN A 15 4.33 15.08 12.05
CA GLN A 15 5.10 14.90 13.27
C GLN A 15 5.85 16.19 13.59
N GLU A 16 5.73 16.69 14.82
CA GLU A 16 6.46 17.89 15.29
C GLU A 16 6.27 19.11 14.37
N GLY A 17 5.07 19.28 13.82
CA GLY A 17 4.74 20.39 12.91
C GLY A 17 5.33 20.25 11.49
N LYS A 18 5.88 19.08 11.13
CA LYS A 18 6.41 18.79 9.78
C LYS A 18 5.88 17.46 9.24
N TYR A 19 5.70 17.36 7.93
CA TYR A 19 5.37 16.09 7.30
C TYR A 19 6.63 15.22 7.15
N LYS A 20 6.59 14.01 7.68
CA LYS A 20 7.62 12.99 7.51
C LYS A 20 7.06 11.82 6.71
N ILE A 21 7.89 11.20 5.86
CA ILE A 21 7.50 9.99 5.12
C ILE A 21 7.22 8.87 6.11
N CYS A 22 6.17 8.09 5.87
CA CYS A 22 5.91 6.86 6.59
C CYS A 22 5.79 5.67 5.62
N THR A 23 6.18 4.50 6.12
CA THR A 23 6.15 3.23 5.38
C THR A 23 4.97 2.36 5.77
N GLU A 24 4.17 2.80 6.75
CA GLU A 24 3.02 2.08 7.29
C GLU A 24 1.79 2.99 7.34
N SER A 25 0.62 2.38 7.25
CA SER A 25 -0.67 3.05 7.33
C SER A 25 -0.97 3.47 8.77
N LEU A 26 -1.43 4.71 8.93
CA LEU A 26 -1.96 5.20 10.20
C LEU A 26 -3.41 4.77 10.43
N ALA A 27 -4.15 4.47 9.36
CA ALA A 27 -5.56 4.06 9.45
C ALA A 27 -5.71 2.56 9.69
N LEU A 28 -4.75 1.76 9.22
CA LEU A 28 -4.69 0.32 9.39
C LEU A 28 -3.34 -0.03 10.00
N ASN A 29 -3.32 -0.15 11.32
CA ASN A 29 -2.08 -0.38 12.07
C ASN A 29 -1.34 -1.61 11.53
N GLY A 30 -0.03 -1.47 11.32
CA GLY A 30 0.83 -2.53 10.80
C GLY A 30 0.71 -2.79 9.29
N LEU A 31 -0.19 -2.14 8.55
CA LEU A 31 -0.28 -2.31 7.10
C LEU A 31 0.84 -1.54 6.38
N PRO A 32 1.78 -2.22 5.69
CA PRO A 32 2.83 -1.54 4.95
C PRO A 32 2.28 -0.83 3.70
N ILE A 33 2.79 0.36 3.41
CA ILE A 33 2.42 1.12 2.20
C ILE A 33 2.82 0.38 0.92
N SER A 34 3.85 -0.48 0.96
CA SER A 34 4.22 -1.37 -0.15
C SER A 34 3.09 -2.34 -0.55
N VAL A 35 2.20 -2.70 0.37
CA VAL A 35 1.02 -3.51 0.05
C VAL A 35 0.02 -2.72 -0.81
N LEU A 36 -0.09 -1.41 -0.61
CA LEU A 36 -0.90 -0.55 -1.48
C LEU A 36 -0.28 -0.42 -2.88
N GLU A 37 1.05 -0.29 -2.97
CA GLU A 37 1.76 -0.27 -4.25
C GLU A 37 1.54 -1.57 -5.05
N GLU A 38 1.63 -2.72 -4.39
CA GLU A 38 1.38 -4.03 -5.01
C GLU A 38 -0.11 -4.19 -5.40
N THR A 39 -1.04 -3.67 -4.59
CA THR A 39 -2.47 -3.67 -4.93
C THR A 39 -2.72 -2.86 -6.20
N LEU A 40 -2.10 -1.68 -6.31
CA LEU A 40 -2.21 -0.83 -7.49
C LEU A 40 -1.58 -1.47 -8.73
N LYS A 41 -0.48 -2.22 -8.56
CA LYS A 41 0.10 -3.02 -9.64
C LYS A 41 -0.87 -4.11 -10.11
N ARG A 42 -1.41 -4.89 -9.17
CA ARG A 42 -2.41 -5.94 -9.45
C ARG A 42 -3.68 -5.40 -10.10
N LEU A 43 -4.13 -4.21 -9.70
CA LEU A 43 -5.25 -3.52 -10.34
C LEU A 43 -4.95 -3.18 -11.81
N SER A 44 -3.70 -2.88 -12.14
CA SER A 44 -3.27 -2.61 -13.52
C SER A 44 -3.14 -3.87 -14.38
N GLU A 45 -2.82 -5.00 -13.76
CA GLU A 45 -2.54 -6.27 -14.45
C GLU A 45 -3.77 -7.20 -14.48
N GLY A 46 -4.79 -6.94 -13.66
CA GLY A 46 -5.97 -7.79 -13.52
C GLY A 46 -7.27 -6.99 -13.39
N THR A 47 -8.16 -7.45 -12.52
CA THR A 47 -9.46 -6.79 -12.25
C THR A 47 -9.48 -6.17 -10.87
N ASN A 48 -10.34 -5.17 -10.69
CA ASN A 48 -10.62 -4.59 -9.37
C ASN A 48 -11.00 -5.67 -8.35
N THR A 49 -11.85 -6.63 -8.72
CA THR A 49 -12.26 -7.73 -7.84
C THR A 49 -11.06 -8.58 -7.40
N SER A 50 -10.16 -8.95 -8.33
CA SER A 50 -8.97 -9.73 -7.99
C SER A 50 -7.97 -8.97 -7.12
N ALA A 51 -7.78 -7.67 -7.37
CA ALA A 51 -6.91 -6.82 -6.57
C ALA A 51 -7.47 -6.61 -5.15
N ALA A 52 -8.78 -6.36 -5.04
CA ALA A 52 -9.47 -6.21 -3.76
C ALA A 52 -9.44 -7.51 -2.94
N ALA A 53 -9.71 -8.66 -3.57
CA ALA A 53 -9.64 -9.96 -2.89
C ALA A 53 -8.24 -10.23 -2.33
N TRP A 54 -7.19 -9.93 -3.11
CA TRP A 54 -5.81 -10.08 -2.65
C TRP A 54 -5.48 -9.11 -1.51
N PHE A 55 -5.87 -7.85 -1.61
CA PHE A 55 -5.61 -6.84 -0.59
C PHE A 55 -6.26 -7.22 0.76
N THR A 56 -7.50 -7.72 0.73
CA THR A 56 -8.19 -8.23 1.93
C THR A 56 -7.40 -9.36 2.59
N GLN A 57 -6.81 -10.29 1.82
CA GLN A 57 -5.97 -11.34 2.40
C GLN A 57 -4.73 -10.77 3.10
N GLN A 58 -4.11 -9.71 2.57
CA GLN A 58 -2.98 -9.07 3.24
C GLN A 58 -3.39 -8.46 4.58
N ILE A 59 -4.56 -7.81 4.64
CA ILE A 59 -5.10 -7.26 5.88
C ILE A 59 -5.37 -8.36 6.90
N VAL A 60 -5.97 -9.49 6.50
CA VAL A 60 -6.24 -10.62 7.39
C VAL A 60 -4.95 -11.27 7.92
N ASN A 61 -3.92 -11.39 7.09
CA ASN A 61 -2.63 -11.94 7.53
C ASN A 61 -1.96 -11.07 8.60
N LEU A 62 -2.12 -9.74 8.50
CA LEU A 62 -1.62 -8.80 9.51
C LEU A 62 -2.36 -8.92 10.85
N SER A 63 -3.66 -9.20 10.85
CA SER A 63 -4.42 -9.39 12.10
C SER A 63 -4.12 -10.72 12.81
N ASN A 64 -3.52 -11.68 12.12
CA ASN A 64 -3.20 -13.00 12.64
C ASN A 64 -1.71 -13.16 13.03
N SER A 65 -0.93 -12.08 12.94
CA SER A 65 0.51 -12.03 13.29
C SER A 65 0.71 -11.34 14.64
#